data_AF-A0A8T2NEJ1-F1
#
_entry.id   AF-A0A8T2NEJ1-F1
#
_cell.length_a   1.000
_cell.length_b   1.000
_cell.length_c   1.000
_cell.angle_alpha   90.00
_cell.angle_beta   90.00
_cell.angle_gamma   90.00
#
_symmetry.space_group_name_H-M   'P 1'
#
loop_
_entity.id
_entity.type
_entity.pdbx_description
1 polymer ?
#
loop_
_entity_poly.entity_id
_entity_poly.type
_entity_poly.pdbx_seq_one_letter_code
_entity_poly.pdbx_strand_id
1 'polypeptide(L)'
;MSQKGQQKAAVLSRAKLGEQIFMKTNEFLLTDPNMYITRPTYNSLHDPHLRKFYSRKEMQDKLRAGGFITEEKEVKCSFLEYKTHHRYLEHLKLHTDRSSEKIQDLTLADIREEMLEEGAALLHRIILKNEELRRTKKGSREEFSVEALLSWKLEERARLQRIERDVRHEWNKEQQLREAREKRERQV
;
A
#
# COMPACT_ATOMS: atom_id res chain seq x y z
N MET A 1 55.68 15.10 -22.09
CA MET A 1 54.97 15.33 -20.82
C MET A 1 53.59 14.68 -20.94
N SER A 2 53.43 13.44 -20.48
CA SER A 2 52.17 12.70 -20.61
C SER A 2 51.53 12.60 -19.23
N GLN A 3 50.53 13.43 -18.96
CA GLN A 3 49.72 13.33 -17.75
C GLN A 3 48.90 12.04 -17.83
N LYS A 4 49.35 10.99 -17.13
CA LYS A 4 48.51 9.81 -16.89
C LYS A 4 47.37 10.28 -15.98
N GLY A 5 46.17 10.40 -16.54
CA GLY A 5 44.96 10.61 -15.77
C GLY A 5 44.84 9.51 -14.72
N GLN A 6 44.95 9.88 -13.44
CA GLN A 6 44.65 9.00 -12.32
C GLN A 6 43.18 8.58 -12.44
N GLN A 7 42.93 7.34 -12.86
CA GLN A 7 41.62 6.72 -12.73
C GLN A 7 41.29 6.66 -11.24
N LYS A 8 40.32 7.47 -10.81
CA LYS A 8 39.83 7.50 -9.44
C LYS A 8 39.15 6.15 -9.20
N ALA A 9 39.72 5.32 -8.32
CA ALA A 9 39.14 4.03 -7.98
C ALA A 9 37.72 4.22 -7.46
N ALA A 10 36.76 3.52 -8.06
CA ALA A 10 35.37 3.56 -7.62
C ALA A 10 35.28 3.02 -6.20
N VAL A 11 34.76 3.84 -5.28
CA VAL A 11 34.58 3.44 -3.89
C VAL A 11 33.27 2.69 -3.77
N LEU A 12 33.33 1.42 -3.38
CA LEU A 12 32.15 0.58 -3.19
C LEU A 12 31.64 0.71 -1.76
N SER A 13 30.36 0.98 -1.61
CA SER A 13 29.65 1.08 -0.34
C SER A 13 28.39 0.22 -0.34
N ARG A 14 27.95 -0.21 0.85
CA ARG A 14 26.72 -1.02 1.02
C ARG A 14 25.56 -0.21 1.57
N ALA A 15 25.78 0.47 2.69
CA ALA A 15 24.79 1.23 3.42
C ALA A 15 25.46 2.31 4.27
N LYS A 16 24.66 3.20 4.86
CA LYS A 16 25.17 4.23 5.77
C LYS A 16 25.59 3.63 7.11
N LEU A 17 26.45 4.37 7.80
CA LEU A 17 26.96 4.02 9.12
C LEU A 17 25.80 3.88 10.14
N GLY A 18 25.72 2.73 10.79
CA GLY A 18 24.69 2.39 11.77
C GLY A 18 23.33 2.07 11.14
N GLU A 19 23.24 1.89 9.83
CA GLU A 19 22.06 1.34 9.16
C GLU A 19 22.16 -0.17 9.01
N GLN A 20 21.03 -0.83 9.20
CA GLN A 20 20.92 -2.26 9.05
C GLN A 20 20.94 -2.64 7.56
N ILE A 21 21.86 -3.53 7.20
CA ILE A 21 22.05 -4.00 5.81
C ILE A 21 21.07 -5.11 5.38
N PHE A 22 20.51 -5.84 6.34
CA PHE A 22 19.56 -6.92 6.07
C PHE A 22 18.24 -6.62 6.77
N MET A 23 17.12 -6.85 6.09
CA MET A 23 15.80 -6.60 6.66
C MET A 23 15.55 -7.40 7.94
N LYS A 24 14.85 -6.77 8.89
CA LYS A 24 14.15 -7.44 9.99
C LYS A 24 12.78 -7.93 9.50
N THR A 25 12.72 -8.74 8.46
CA THR A 25 11.46 -9.41 8.13
C THR A 25 11.30 -10.58 9.08
N ASN A 26 10.15 -10.65 9.77
CA ASN A 26 9.75 -11.85 10.52
C ASN A 26 9.29 -12.98 9.60
N GLU A 27 9.35 -12.77 8.28
CA GLU A 27 8.92 -13.71 7.26
C GLU A 27 10.11 -14.54 6.77
N PHE A 28 9.87 -15.85 6.72
CA PHE A 28 10.81 -16.81 6.19
C PHE A 28 10.86 -16.70 4.65
N LEU A 29 12.03 -16.34 4.12
CA LEU A 29 12.24 -16.29 2.68
C LEU A 29 12.36 -17.72 2.11
N LEU A 30 11.27 -18.23 1.54
CA LEU A 30 11.20 -19.57 0.93
C LEU A 30 12.23 -19.79 -0.21
N THR A 31 12.73 -18.73 -0.85
CA THR A 31 13.75 -18.86 -1.89
C THR A 31 15.17 -19.02 -1.36
N ASP A 32 15.39 -18.64 -0.09
CA ASP A 32 16.69 -18.81 0.56
C ASP A 32 16.53 -19.35 2.00
N PRO A 33 16.02 -20.60 2.15
CA PRO A 33 15.76 -21.23 3.45
C PRO A 33 16.94 -21.18 4.43
N ASN A 34 18.16 -21.26 3.87
CA ASN A 34 19.40 -21.39 4.62
C ASN A 34 20.25 -20.11 4.59
N MET A 35 19.69 -18.98 4.14
CA MET A 35 20.38 -17.68 4.07
C MET A 35 21.72 -17.73 3.30
N TYR A 36 21.83 -18.57 2.26
CA TYR A 36 23.05 -18.71 1.48
C TYR A 36 23.36 -17.47 0.65
N ILE A 37 22.34 -16.70 0.25
CA ILE A 37 22.50 -15.44 -0.48
C ILE A 37 22.93 -14.32 0.46
N THR A 38 22.48 -14.36 1.71
CA THR A 38 22.64 -13.27 2.67
C THR A 38 23.68 -13.48 3.75
N ARG A 39 24.31 -14.69 3.85
CA ARG A 39 25.24 -15.12 4.91
C ARG A 39 25.82 -13.95 5.72
N PRO A 40 25.11 -13.51 6.78
CA PRO A 40 25.42 -12.23 7.38
C PRO A 40 26.69 -12.38 8.21
N THR A 41 27.80 -11.84 7.72
CA THR A 41 28.99 -11.65 8.54
C THR A 41 28.77 -10.42 9.41
N TYR A 42 28.88 -10.58 10.73
CA TYR A 42 28.69 -9.46 11.65
C TYR A 42 29.68 -8.33 11.35
N ASN A 43 29.16 -7.12 11.16
CA ASN A 43 29.92 -5.90 11.02
C ASN A 43 29.29 -4.83 11.91
N SER A 44 30.04 -4.38 12.91
CA SER A 44 29.59 -3.38 13.89
C SER A 44 29.21 -2.05 13.25
N LEU A 45 29.82 -1.68 12.11
CA LEU A 45 29.50 -0.44 11.39
C LEU A 45 28.08 -0.41 10.82
N HIS A 46 27.41 -1.57 10.72
CA HIS A 46 26.02 -1.69 10.28
C HIS A 46 25.06 -2.02 11.42
N ASP A 47 25.53 -1.97 12.67
CA ASP A 47 24.71 -2.28 13.85
C ASP A 47 23.83 -1.07 14.23
N PRO A 48 22.49 -1.19 14.17
CA PRO A 48 21.58 -0.10 14.54
C PRO A 48 21.71 0.33 16.00
N HIS A 49 22.11 -0.59 16.89
CA HIS A 49 22.28 -0.30 18.32
C HIS A 49 23.52 0.56 18.57
N LEU A 50 24.52 0.48 17.70
CA LEU A 50 25.73 1.31 17.77
C LEU A 50 25.57 2.66 17.05
N ARG A 51 24.42 2.95 16.45
CA ARG A 51 24.18 4.21 15.74
C ARG A 51 24.42 5.46 16.61
N LYS A 52 24.02 5.41 17.89
CA LYS A 52 24.28 6.50 18.87
C LYS A 52 25.76 6.65 19.22
N PHE A 53 26.52 5.56 19.15
CA PHE A 53 27.96 5.59 19.37
C PHE A 53 28.66 6.25 18.19
N TYR A 54 28.29 5.85 16.98
CA TYR A 54 28.84 6.39 15.73
C TYR A 54 28.32 7.79 15.36
N SER A 55 27.28 8.31 16.01
CA SER A 55 26.79 9.67 15.75
C SER A 55 27.75 10.76 16.24
N ARG A 56 28.68 10.42 17.15
CA ARG A 56 29.69 11.35 17.68
C ARG A 56 30.68 11.77 16.58
N LYS A 57 30.92 13.07 16.43
CA LYS A 57 31.79 13.63 15.39
C LYS A 57 33.21 13.05 15.45
N GLU A 58 33.78 12.94 16.64
CA GLU A 58 35.12 12.37 16.86
C GLU A 58 35.24 10.93 16.33
N MET A 59 34.19 10.12 16.51
CA MET A 59 34.19 8.74 16.02
C MET A 59 34.08 8.68 14.50
N GLN A 60 33.27 9.56 13.89
CA GLN A 60 33.18 9.66 12.43
C GLN A 60 34.50 10.12 11.81
N ASP A 61 35.17 11.09 12.43
CA ASP A 61 36.45 11.60 11.95
C ASP A 61 37.54 10.51 12.05
N LYS A 62 37.56 9.73 13.13
CA LYS A 62 38.44 8.54 13.26
C LYS A 62 38.15 7.48 12.20
N LEU A 63 36.89 7.18 11.94
CA LEU A 63 36.50 6.20 10.92
C LEU A 63 36.83 6.67 9.50
N ARG A 64 36.69 7.96 9.23
CA ARG A 64 37.06 8.57 7.94
C ARG A 64 38.57 8.55 7.74
N ALA A 65 39.34 8.95 8.76
CA ALA A 65 40.79 8.89 8.75
C ALA A 65 41.32 7.45 8.59
N GLY A 66 40.65 6.48 9.23
CA GLY A 66 40.92 5.05 9.07
C GLY A 66 40.44 4.45 7.75
N GLY A 67 39.75 5.22 6.90
CA GLY A 67 39.32 4.80 5.57
C GLY A 67 38.13 3.83 5.55
N PHE A 68 37.46 3.58 6.68
CA PHE A 68 36.32 2.66 6.79
C PHE A 68 35.03 3.22 6.20
N ILE A 69 34.87 4.54 6.20
CA ILE A 69 33.69 5.22 5.69
C ILE A 69 34.03 6.23 4.60
N THR A 70 33.06 6.55 3.75
CA THR A 70 33.12 7.63 2.76
C THR A 70 32.86 8.98 3.40
N GLU A 71 33.05 10.07 2.65
CA GLU A 71 32.66 11.43 3.09
C GLU A 71 31.15 11.52 3.38
N GLU A 72 30.36 10.75 2.65
CA GLU A 72 28.90 10.62 2.79
C GLU A 72 28.46 9.67 3.92
N LYS A 73 29.40 9.26 4.79
CA LYS A 73 29.17 8.35 5.93
C LYS A 73 28.68 6.97 5.52
N GLU A 74 28.99 6.55 4.30
CA GLU A 74 28.72 5.20 3.85
C GLU A 74 29.86 4.27 4.23
N VAL A 75 29.54 3.04 4.63
CA VAL A 75 30.54 2.05 5.00
C VAL A 75 31.12 1.45 3.73
N LYS A 76 32.45 1.54 3.59
CA LYS A 76 33.16 0.94 2.47
C LYS A 76 33.16 -0.58 2.58
N CYS A 77 33.20 -1.26 1.44
CA CYS A 77 33.16 -2.70 1.38
C CYS A 77 34.05 -3.25 0.28
N SER A 78 34.31 -4.55 0.35
CA SER A 78 34.94 -5.29 -0.74
C SER A 78 33.96 -5.51 -1.91
N PHE A 79 34.50 -5.79 -3.09
CA PHE A 79 33.69 -6.10 -4.27
C PHE A 79 32.75 -7.30 -4.06
N LEU A 80 33.21 -8.32 -3.32
CA LEU A 80 32.42 -9.50 -3.03
C LEU A 80 31.22 -9.16 -2.13
N GLU A 81 31.46 -8.36 -1.09
CA GLU A 81 30.41 -7.88 -0.19
C GLU A 81 29.39 -6.99 -0.91
N TYR A 82 29.87 -6.10 -1.79
CA TYR A 82 29.02 -5.26 -2.62
C TYR A 82 28.09 -6.10 -3.50
N LYS A 83 28.65 -7.06 -4.24
CA LYS A 83 27.88 -7.95 -5.13
C LYS A 83 26.86 -8.79 -4.36
N THR A 84 27.25 -9.30 -3.20
CA THR A 84 26.36 -10.10 -2.33
C THR A 84 25.19 -9.25 -1.83
N HIS A 85 25.46 -8.03 -1.37
CA HIS A 85 24.44 -7.10 -0.93
C HIS A 85 23.48 -6.70 -2.07
N HIS A 86 24.00 -6.40 -3.26
CA HIS A 86 23.17 -6.08 -4.41
C HIS A 86 22.28 -7.24 -4.84
N ARG A 87 22.82 -8.46 -4.89
CA ARG A 87 22.03 -9.67 -5.15
C ARG A 87 20.92 -9.84 -4.11
N TYR A 88 21.22 -9.61 -2.83
CA TYR A 88 20.20 -9.64 -1.77
C TYR A 88 19.08 -8.62 -2.03
N LEU A 89 19.41 -7.38 -2.36
CA LEU A 89 18.43 -6.34 -2.66
C LEU A 89 17.56 -6.68 -3.88
N GLU A 90 18.13 -7.28 -4.92
CA GLU A 90 17.38 -7.77 -6.08
C GLU A 90 16.39 -8.86 -5.69
N HIS A 91 16.83 -9.84 -4.90
CA HIS A 91 15.96 -10.91 -4.40
C HIS A 91 14.82 -10.35 -3.55
N LEU A 92 15.12 -9.35 -2.72
CA LEU A 92 14.12 -8.74 -1.85
C LEU A 92 13.02 -8.04 -2.65
N LYS A 93 13.39 -7.25 -3.68
CA LYS A 93 12.43 -6.58 -4.56
C LYS A 93 11.46 -7.58 -5.21
N LEU A 94 12.00 -8.67 -5.76
CA LEU A 94 11.20 -9.72 -6.40
C LEU A 94 10.17 -10.36 -5.45
N HIS A 95 10.51 -10.50 -4.16
CA HIS A 95 9.59 -11.01 -3.16
C HIS A 95 8.49 -10.02 -2.80
N THR A 96 8.86 -8.75 -2.59
CA THR A 96 7.89 -7.69 -2.27
C THR A 96 6.88 -7.51 -3.40
N ASP A 97 7.34 -7.45 -4.65
CA ASP A 97 6.48 -7.28 -5.82
C ASP A 97 5.48 -8.45 -5.92
N ARG A 98 5.96 -9.69 -5.85
CA ARG A 98 5.12 -10.89 -5.89
C ARG A 98 4.14 -10.98 -4.70
N SER A 99 4.54 -10.54 -3.50
CA SER A 99 3.62 -10.51 -2.35
C SER A 99 2.52 -9.47 -2.54
N SER A 100 2.84 -8.32 -3.14
CA SER A 100 1.86 -7.24 -3.37
C SER A 100 0.85 -7.60 -4.45
N GLU A 101 1.27 -8.33 -5.49
CA GLU A 101 0.38 -8.86 -6.54
C GLU A 101 -0.60 -9.89 -5.97
N LYS A 102 -0.10 -10.83 -5.15
CA LYS A 102 -0.96 -11.85 -4.51
C LYS A 102 -2.00 -11.23 -3.56
N ILE A 103 -1.62 -10.22 -2.79
CA ILE A 103 -2.55 -9.52 -1.90
C ILE A 103 -3.62 -8.79 -2.72
N GLN A 104 -3.25 -8.16 -3.84
CA GLN A 104 -4.21 -7.53 -4.74
C GLN A 104 -5.18 -8.54 -5.37
N ASP A 105 -4.69 -9.69 -5.84
CA ASP A 105 -5.54 -10.74 -6.40
C ASP A 105 -6.54 -11.31 -5.38
N LEU A 106 -6.11 -11.51 -4.13
CA LEU A 106 -7.00 -11.94 -3.05
C LEU A 106 -8.08 -10.89 -2.78
N THR A 107 -7.71 -9.61 -2.67
CA THR A 107 -8.70 -8.54 -2.46
C THR A 107 -9.70 -8.42 -3.61
N LEU A 108 -9.29 -8.65 -4.85
CA LEU A 108 -10.20 -8.62 -6.00
C LEU A 108 -11.14 -9.82 -6.04
N ALA A 109 -10.68 -11.00 -5.61
CA ALA A 109 -11.51 -12.19 -5.49
C ALA A 109 -12.60 -12.00 -4.42
N ASP A 110 -12.23 -11.47 -3.25
CA ASP A 110 -13.15 -11.20 -2.14
C ASP A 110 -14.22 -10.17 -2.55
N ILE A 111 -13.83 -9.06 -3.20
CA ILE A 111 -14.78 -8.05 -3.73
C ILE A 111 -15.73 -8.66 -4.76
N ARG A 112 -15.23 -9.57 -5.61
CA ARG A 112 -16.03 -10.22 -6.64
C ARG A 112 -17.05 -11.19 -6.05
N GLU A 113 -16.69 -11.90 -4.97
CA GLU A 113 -17.58 -12.79 -4.23
C GLU A 113 -18.69 -12.02 -3.50
N GLU A 114 -18.34 -10.92 -2.83
CA GLU A 114 -19.31 -10.03 -2.16
C GLU A 114 -20.31 -9.41 -3.17
N MET A 115 -19.83 -8.96 -4.34
CA MET A 115 -20.68 -8.46 -5.42
C MET A 115 -21.64 -9.54 -5.97
N LEU A 116 -21.22 -10.81 -6.00
CA LEU A 116 -22.06 -11.93 -6.43
C LEU A 116 -23.14 -12.27 -5.39
N GLU A 117 -22.81 -12.23 -4.10
CA GLU A 117 -23.77 -12.44 -3.01
C GLU A 117 -24.84 -11.35 -2.97
N GLU A 118 -24.45 -10.07 -3.11
CA GLU A 118 -25.40 -8.95 -3.22
C GLU A 118 -26.32 -9.07 -4.45
N GLY A 119 -25.74 -9.51 -5.58
CA GLY A 119 -26.49 -9.79 -6.81
C GLY A 119 -27.51 -10.91 -6.64
N ALA A 120 -27.13 -12.00 -5.97
CA ALA A 120 -28.01 -13.13 -5.68
C ALA A 120 -29.16 -12.75 -4.74
N ALA A 121 -28.88 -11.95 -3.71
CA ALA A 121 -29.90 -11.46 -2.78
C ALA A 121 -30.94 -10.55 -3.44
N LEU A 122 -30.52 -9.70 -4.40
CA LEU A 122 -31.42 -8.88 -5.20
C LEU A 122 -32.33 -9.74 -6.10
N LEU A 123 -31.76 -10.75 -6.76
CA LEU A 123 -32.50 -11.71 -7.60
C LEU A 123 -33.56 -12.46 -6.79
N HIS A 124 -33.20 -12.94 -5.61
CA HIS A 124 -34.13 -13.63 -4.70
C HIS A 124 -35.31 -12.72 -4.30
N ARG A 125 -35.04 -11.45 -4.00
CA ARG A 125 -36.08 -10.46 -3.66
C ARG A 125 -37.01 -10.16 -4.83
N ILE A 126 -36.48 -10.11 -6.05
CA ILE A 126 -37.26 -9.93 -7.28
C ILE A 126 -38.17 -11.14 -7.53
N ILE A 127 -37.64 -12.37 -7.37
CA ILE A 127 -38.39 -13.61 -7.54
C ILE A 127 -39.58 -13.67 -6.57
N LEU A 128 -39.34 -13.39 -5.28
CA LEU A 128 -40.40 -13.36 -4.27
C LEU A 128 -41.48 -12.32 -4.59
N LYS A 129 -41.07 -11.11 -5.02
CA LYS A 129 -42.00 -10.04 -5.42
C LYS A 129 -42.86 -10.46 -6.61
N ASN A 130 -42.26 -11.13 -7.60
CA ASN A 130 -42.96 -11.65 -8.77
C ASN A 130 -43.95 -12.78 -8.40
N GLU A 131 -43.60 -13.65 -7.45
CA GLU A 131 -44.53 -14.66 -6.93
C GLU A 131 -45.71 -14.05 -6.18
N GLU A 132 -45.49 -13.02 -5.35
CA GLU A 132 -46.56 -12.28 -4.68
C GLU A 132 -47.52 -11.61 -5.69
N LEU A 133 -46.96 -11.00 -6.74
CA LEU A 133 -47.71 -10.42 -7.85
C LEU A 133 -48.53 -11.48 -8.61
N ARG A 134 -47.97 -12.67 -8.84
CA ARG A 134 -48.67 -13.82 -9.46
C ARG A 134 -49.84 -14.33 -8.61
N ARG A 135 -49.72 -14.27 -7.29
CA ARG A 135 -50.80 -14.69 -6.36
C ARG A 135 -51.94 -13.67 -6.28
N THR A 136 -51.64 -12.38 -6.44
CA THR A 136 -52.62 -11.28 -6.29
C THR A 136 -53.34 -10.94 -7.59
N LYS A 137 -52.73 -11.12 -8.75
CA LYS A 137 -53.36 -10.90 -10.07
C LYS A 137 -53.77 -12.21 -10.74
N LYS A 138 -55.00 -12.69 -10.47
CA LYS A 138 -55.67 -13.64 -11.38
C LYS A 138 -56.16 -12.88 -12.61
N GLY A 139 -55.44 -12.98 -13.73
CA GLY A 139 -55.99 -12.65 -15.05
C GLY A 139 -55.35 -11.51 -15.84
N SER A 140 -54.03 -11.51 -16.01
CA SER A 140 -53.40 -11.09 -17.27
C SER A 140 -51.95 -11.57 -17.29
N ARG A 141 -51.60 -12.36 -18.31
CA ARG A 141 -50.26 -12.91 -18.51
C ARG A 141 -49.37 -11.85 -19.16
N GLU A 142 -49.05 -10.79 -18.43
CA GLU A 142 -47.93 -9.92 -18.79
C GLU A 142 -46.76 -10.34 -17.91
N GLU A 143 -45.89 -11.17 -18.47
CA GLU A 143 -44.56 -11.40 -17.92
C GLU A 143 -43.84 -10.06 -17.88
N PHE A 144 -43.48 -9.57 -16.69
CA PHE A 144 -42.71 -8.35 -16.58
C PHE A 144 -41.36 -8.59 -17.25
N SER A 145 -41.16 -8.04 -18.45
CA SER A 145 -39.93 -8.21 -19.21
C SER A 145 -38.74 -7.81 -18.34
N VAL A 146 -37.65 -8.57 -18.42
CA VAL A 146 -36.38 -8.24 -17.75
C VAL A 146 -35.95 -6.79 -18.08
N GLU A 147 -36.30 -6.32 -19.27
CA GLU A 147 -36.09 -4.95 -19.75
C GLU A 147 -36.92 -3.91 -18.99
N ALA A 148 -38.18 -4.20 -18.68
CA ALA A 148 -39.02 -3.34 -17.86
C ALA A 148 -38.53 -3.28 -16.41
N LEU A 149 -38.02 -4.40 -15.88
CA LEU A 149 -37.41 -4.45 -14.55
C LEU A 149 -36.11 -3.64 -14.46
N LEU A 150 -35.27 -3.74 -15.49
CA LEU A 150 -34.05 -2.95 -15.65
C LEU A 150 -34.37 -1.45 -15.75
N SER A 151 -35.37 -1.08 -16.54
CA SER A 151 -35.85 0.31 -16.66
C SER A 151 -36.31 0.85 -15.31
N TRP A 152 -37.13 0.11 -14.58
CA TRP A 152 -37.59 0.49 -13.25
C TRP A 152 -36.44 0.64 -12.25
N LYS A 153 -35.45 -0.26 -12.28
CA LYS A 153 -34.26 -0.17 -11.43
C LYS A 153 -33.40 1.05 -11.74
N LEU A 154 -33.24 1.39 -13.02
CA LEU A 154 -32.52 2.59 -13.46
C LEU A 154 -33.24 3.87 -13.01
N GLU A 155 -34.55 3.92 -13.18
CA GLU A 155 -35.38 5.04 -12.72
C GLU A 155 -35.35 5.20 -11.20
N GLU A 156 -35.43 4.10 -10.45
CA GLU A 156 -35.36 4.13 -9.00
C GLU A 156 -33.98 4.58 -8.51
N ARG A 157 -32.89 4.15 -9.17
CA ARG A 157 -31.54 4.63 -8.87
C ARG A 157 -31.40 6.12 -9.15
N ALA A 158 -31.96 6.62 -10.24
CA ALA A 158 -31.96 8.04 -10.57
C ALA A 158 -32.80 8.86 -9.58
N ARG A 159 -33.90 8.30 -9.06
CA ARG A 159 -34.72 8.91 -8.00
C ARG A 159 -33.95 9.03 -6.69
N LEU A 160 -33.29 7.96 -6.26
CA LEU A 160 -32.48 7.97 -5.03
C LEU A 160 -31.34 8.99 -5.10
N GLN A 161 -30.69 9.14 -6.27
CA GLN A 161 -29.66 10.16 -6.49
C GLN A 161 -30.20 11.61 -6.43
N ARG A 162 -31.48 11.84 -6.73
CA ARG A 162 -32.11 13.15 -6.52
C ARG A 162 -32.29 13.40 -5.03
N ILE A 163 -32.88 12.44 -4.32
CA ILE A 163 -33.10 12.52 -2.87
C ILE A 163 -31.78 12.75 -2.13
N GLU A 164 -30.71 12.03 -2.49
CA GLU A 164 -29.40 12.21 -1.85
C GLU A 164 -28.85 13.62 -2.03
N ARG A 165 -29.00 14.21 -3.23
CA ARG A 165 -28.58 15.60 -3.49
C ARG A 165 -29.40 16.59 -2.67
N ASP A 166 -30.71 16.39 -2.58
CA ASP A 166 -31.61 17.25 -1.81
C ASP A 166 -31.27 17.18 -0.31
N VAL A 167 -31.07 15.99 0.24
CA VAL A 167 -30.65 15.78 1.63
C VAL A 167 -29.30 16.45 1.90
N ARG A 168 -28.33 16.31 0.99
CA ARG A 168 -27.01 16.95 1.11
C ARG A 168 -27.12 18.47 1.07
N HIS A 169 -28.00 19.02 0.25
CA HIS A 169 -28.23 20.46 0.15
C HIS A 169 -28.88 21.03 1.40
N GLU A 170 -29.94 20.38 1.92
CA GLU A 170 -30.59 20.77 3.16
C GLU A 170 -29.65 20.66 4.36
N TRP A 171 -28.85 19.59 4.43
CA TRP A 171 -27.81 19.45 5.45
C TRP A 171 -26.82 20.61 5.42
N ASN A 172 -26.32 20.99 4.25
CA ASN A 172 -25.38 22.10 4.11
C ASN A 172 -25.99 23.45 4.54
N LYS A 173 -27.28 23.69 4.23
CA LYS A 173 -27.99 24.88 4.73
C LYS A 173 -28.11 24.89 6.25
N GLU A 174 -28.47 23.77 6.85
CA GLU A 174 -28.58 23.65 8.31
C GLU A 174 -27.24 23.91 9.00
N GLN A 175 -26.13 23.39 8.44
CA GLN A 175 -24.79 23.66 8.95
C GLN A 175 -24.44 25.14 8.88
N GLN A 176 -24.71 25.81 7.75
CA GLN A 176 -24.47 27.25 7.61
C GLN A 176 -25.28 28.09 8.61
N LEU A 177 -26.54 27.72 8.85
CA LEU A 177 -27.39 28.39 9.85
C LEU A 177 -26.86 28.17 11.27
N ARG A 178 -26.38 26.96 11.58
CA ARG A 178 -25.77 26.63 12.88
C ARG A 178 -24.50 27.44 13.12
N GLU A 179 -23.59 27.48 12.14
CA GLU A 179 -22.39 28.29 12.20
C GLU A 179 -22.69 29.79 12.33
N ALA A 180 -23.73 30.29 11.65
CA ALA A 180 -24.15 31.69 11.76
C ALA A 180 -24.72 32.03 13.15
N ARG A 181 -25.47 31.11 13.78
CA ARG A 181 -25.94 31.25 15.16
C ARG A 181 -24.77 31.27 16.14
N GLU A 182 -23.85 30.31 16.04
CA GLU A 182 -22.66 30.25 16.90
C GLU A 182 -21.77 31.50 16.75
N LYS A 183 -21.62 32.05 15.54
CA LYS A 183 -20.87 33.31 15.32
C LYS A 183 -21.56 34.51 15.96
N ARG A 184 -22.90 34.56 15.95
CA ARG A 184 -23.67 35.62 16.63
C ARG A 184 -23.55 35.53 18.14
N GLU A 185 -23.59 34.31 18.69
CA GLU A 185 -23.44 34.06 20.13
C GLU A 185 -22.02 34.37 20.63
N ARG A 186 -20.98 34.24 19.79
CA ARG A 186 -19.60 34.61 20.13
C ARG A 186 -19.30 36.12 20.04
N GLN A 187 -20.20 36.92 19.47
CA GLN A 187 -20.04 38.37 19.29
C GLN A 187 -20.80 39.22 20.33
N VAL A 188 -21.57 38.57 21.21
CA VAL A 188 -22.23 39.17 22.39
C VAL A 188 -21.40 38.83 23.62
#